data_AF-A0A269THF6-F1
#
_entry.id   AF-A0A269THF6-F1
#
_cell.length_a   1.000
_cell.length_b   1.000
_cell.length_c   1.000
_cell.angle_alpha   90.00
_cell.angle_beta   90.00
_cell.angle_gamma   90.00
#
_symmetry.space_group_name_H-M   'P 1'
#
loop_
_entity.id
_entity.type
_entity.pdbx_description
1 polymer ?
#
loop_
_entity_poly.entity_id
_entity_poly.type
_entity_poly.pdbx_seq_one_letter_code
_entity_poly.pdbx_strand_id
1 'polypeptide(L)'
;MKNLIIEFQNAIHLLSTNPFYQTSLQSINVPRWLALTAGIILIVFGILILLVLLKTVPQLRIYKQEQMDDYYKKVKKAKAKTYEQTGMYVSWNMRLRTFWPIFVSIASIMVGVVFCVGSTISTL
;
A
#
# COMPACT_ATOMS: atom_id res chain seq x y z
N MET A 1 -26.86 -16.73 -50.90
CA MET A 1 -27.42 -15.99 -49.74
C MET A 1 -27.73 -16.87 -48.54
N LYS A 2 -28.44 -18.00 -48.67
CA LYS A 2 -28.74 -18.89 -47.53
C LYS A 2 -27.51 -19.41 -46.78
N ASN A 3 -26.44 -19.83 -47.47
CA ASN A 3 -25.22 -20.31 -46.82
C ASN A 3 -24.51 -19.24 -45.99
N LEU A 4 -24.53 -17.98 -46.44
CA LEU A 4 -23.88 -16.87 -45.73
C LEU A 4 -24.63 -16.51 -44.43
N ILE A 5 -25.96 -16.69 -44.43
CA ILE A 5 -26.77 -16.53 -43.22
C ILE A 5 -26.47 -17.66 -42.21
N ILE A 6 -26.29 -18.89 -42.69
CA ILE A 6 -25.97 -20.05 -41.84
C ILE A 6 -24.58 -19.92 -41.21
N GLU A 7 -23.57 -19.50 -41.98
CA GLU A 7 -22.23 -19.26 -41.44
C GLU A 7 -22.21 -18.14 -40.41
N PHE A 8 -22.99 -17.07 -40.64
CA PHE A 8 -23.12 -15.98 -39.69
C PHE A 8 -23.81 -16.42 -38.38
N GLN A 9 -24.87 -17.24 -38.48
CA GLN A 9 -25.53 -17.82 -37.31
C GLN A 9 -24.60 -18.77 -36.54
N ASN A 10 -23.81 -19.58 -37.22
CA ASN A 10 -22.83 -20.46 -36.60
C ASN A 10 -21.71 -19.68 -35.90
N ALA A 11 -21.23 -18.58 -36.50
CA ALA A 11 -20.23 -17.72 -35.88
C ALA A 11 -20.75 -17.05 -34.61
N ILE A 12 -22.01 -16.58 -34.62
CA ILE A 12 -22.67 -16.02 -33.42
C ILE A 12 -22.84 -17.08 -32.34
N HIS A 13 -23.24 -18.28 -32.72
CA HIS A 13 -23.39 -19.40 -31.77
C HIS A 13 -22.03 -19.78 -31.15
N LEU A 14 -20.97 -19.85 -31.95
CA LEU A 14 -19.62 -20.13 -31.44
C LEU A 14 -19.09 -19.02 -30.52
N LEU A 15 -19.38 -17.74 -30.82
CA LEU A 15 -19.05 -16.63 -29.92
C LEU A 15 -19.84 -16.71 -28.60
N SER A 16 -21.14 -17.04 -28.67
CA SER A 16 -21.98 -17.09 -27.46
C SER A 16 -21.63 -18.26 -26.56
N THR A 17 -21.15 -19.38 -27.10
CA THR A 17 -20.70 -20.56 -26.34
C THR A 17 -19.26 -20.48 -25.83
N ASN A 18 -18.55 -19.39 -26.12
CA ASN A 18 -17.12 -19.32 -25.85
C ASN A 18 -16.88 -19.02 -24.35
N PRO A 19 -16.26 -19.94 -23.58
CA PRO A 19 -16.16 -19.81 -22.13
C PRO A 19 -15.31 -18.61 -21.69
N PHE A 20 -14.44 -18.09 -22.58
CA PHE A 20 -13.61 -16.91 -22.30
C PHE A 20 -14.39 -15.60 -22.24
N TYR A 21 -15.58 -15.51 -22.86
CA TYR A 21 -16.43 -14.31 -22.86
C TYR A 21 -17.70 -14.48 -22.01
N GLN A 22 -17.92 -15.68 -21.45
CA GLN A 22 -19.05 -15.98 -20.56
C GLN A 22 -18.76 -15.67 -19.09
N THR A 23 -17.49 -15.43 -18.72
CA THR A 23 -17.11 -15.03 -17.37
C THR A 23 -17.55 -13.58 -17.14
N SER A 24 -18.82 -13.39 -16.78
CA SER A 24 -19.25 -12.17 -16.14
C SER A 24 -18.50 -12.06 -14.80
N LEU A 25 -18.05 -10.85 -14.44
CA LEU A 25 -17.51 -10.56 -13.12
C LEU A 25 -18.48 -11.12 -12.08
N GLN A 26 -18.10 -12.18 -11.38
CA GLN A 26 -18.93 -12.72 -10.32
C GLN A 26 -18.95 -11.69 -9.19
N SER A 27 -20.06 -10.97 -9.07
CA SER A 27 -20.30 -10.07 -7.95
C SER A 27 -20.69 -10.92 -6.74
N ILE A 28 -19.76 -11.11 -5.81
CA ILE A 28 -20.10 -11.70 -4.52
C ILE A 28 -20.90 -10.64 -3.77
N ASN A 29 -22.18 -10.94 -3.47
CA ASN A 29 -23.03 -10.08 -2.66
C ASN A 29 -22.61 -10.19 -1.19
N VAL A 30 -21.64 -9.38 -0.80
CA VAL A 30 -21.16 -9.29 0.57
C VAL A 30 -22.17 -8.49 1.40
N PRO A 31 -22.62 -8.99 2.57
CA PRO A 31 -23.48 -8.21 3.45
C PRO A 31 -22.84 -6.86 3.78
N ARG A 32 -23.57 -5.77 3.57
CA ARG A 32 -23.06 -4.40 3.75
C ARG A 32 -22.43 -4.16 5.13
N TRP A 33 -23.01 -4.77 6.17
CA TRP A 33 -22.49 -4.73 7.53
C TRP A 33 -21.09 -5.36 7.65
N LEU A 34 -20.84 -6.47 6.95
CA LEU A 34 -19.54 -7.15 6.96
C LEU A 34 -18.48 -6.27 6.29
N ALA A 35 -18.77 -5.73 5.11
CA ALA A 35 -17.87 -4.81 4.41
C ALA A 35 -17.54 -3.57 5.26
N LEU A 36 -18.55 -3.00 5.92
CA LEU A 36 -18.39 -1.83 6.78
C LEU A 36 -17.55 -2.14 8.03
N THR A 37 -17.76 -3.30 8.68
CA THR A 37 -16.91 -3.72 9.81
C THR A 37 -15.45 -3.93 9.39
N ALA A 38 -15.20 -4.58 8.25
CA ALA A 38 -13.86 -4.77 7.71
C ALA A 38 -13.18 -3.42 7.39
N GLY A 39 -13.92 -2.49 6.78
CA GLY A 39 -13.44 -1.14 6.50
C GLY A 39 -13.04 -0.37 7.76
N ILE A 40 -13.87 -0.40 8.80
CA ILE A 40 -13.56 0.24 10.09
C ILE A 40 -12.31 -0.39 10.73
N ILE A 41 -12.20 -1.72 10.72
CA ILE A 41 -11.02 -2.42 11.29
C ILE A 41 -9.74 -1.97 10.57
N LEU A 42 -9.76 -1.88 9.23
CA LEU A 42 -8.61 -1.44 8.44
C LEU A 42 -8.23 0.02 8.71
N ILE A 43 -9.21 0.89 8.90
CA ILE A 43 -8.97 2.30 9.25
C ILE A 43 -8.34 2.40 10.64
N VAL A 44 -8.92 1.73 11.64
CA VAL A 44 -8.40 1.70 13.01
C VAL A 44 -6.98 1.12 13.02
N PHE A 45 -6.74 0.04 12.29
CA PHE A 45 -5.41 -0.55 12.13
C PHE A 45 -4.41 0.43 11.51
N GLY A 46 -4.80 1.15 10.46
CA GLY A 46 -3.97 2.19 9.85
C GLY A 46 -3.61 3.30 10.84
N ILE A 47 -4.56 3.72 11.69
CA ILE A 47 -4.31 4.72 12.74
C ILE A 47 -3.37 4.18 13.81
N LEU A 48 -3.55 2.93 14.24
CA LEU A 48 -2.67 2.29 15.23
C LEU A 48 -1.23 2.17 14.72
N ILE A 49 -1.02 1.92 13.43
CA ILE A 49 0.32 1.91 12.83
C ILE A 49 0.99 3.29 12.92
N LEU A 50 0.24 4.40 12.84
CA LEU A 50 0.84 5.73 13.03
C LEU A 50 1.41 5.92 14.44
N LEU A 51 0.89 5.23 15.45
CA LEU A 51 1.50 5.26 16.78
C LEU A 51 2.90 4.64 16.79
N VAL A 52 3.21 3.72 15.87
CA VAL A 52 4.57 3.19 15.70
C VAL A 52 5.53 4.28 15.22
N LEU A 53 5.06 5.25 14.44
CA LEU A 53 5.88 6.39 13.98
C LEU A 53 6.44 7.19 15.15
N LEU A 54 5.65 7.37 16.21
CA LEU A 54 6.07 8.07 17.44
C LEU A 54 7.25 7.37 18.12
N LYS A 55 7.38 6.04 17.96
CA LYS A 55 8.50 5.26 18.49
C LYS A 55 9.72 5.29 17.57
N THR A 56 9.55 5.41 16.26
CA THR A 56 10.67 5.39 15.30
C THR A 56 11.39 6.73 15.17
N VAL A 57 10.71 7.85 15.39
CA VAL A 57 11.33 9.20 15.31
C VAL A 57 12.48 9.38 16.33
N PRO A 58 12.34 9.00 17.62
CA PRO A 58 13.44 9.05 18.57
C PRO A 58 14.65 8.19 18.15
N GLN A 59 14.40 7.01 17.57
CA GLN A 59 15.46 6.11 17.12
C GLN A 59 16.28 6.73 15.97
N LEU A 60 15.62 7.46 15.06
CA LEU A 60 16.33 8.18 14.01
C LEU A 60 17.25 9.28 14.57
N ARG A 61 16.82 9.97 15.64
CA ARG A 61 17.63 10.97 16.32
C ARG A 61 18.85 10.35 16.99
N ILE A 62 18.66 9.23 17.70
CA ILE A 62 19.75 8.49 18.34
C ILE A 62 20.76 8.01 17.29
N TYR A 63 20.28 7.41 16.20
CA TYR A 63 21.15 6.94 15.10
C TYR A 63 22.00 8.07 14.52
N LYS A 64 21.42 9.25 14.29
CA LYS A 64 22.17 10.43 13.83
C LYS A 64 23.22 10.87 14.85
N GLN A 65 22.89 10.81 16.14
CA GLN A 65 23.79 11.20 17.22
C GLN A 65 24.97 10.23 17.37
N GLU A 66 24.73 8.93 17.31
CA GLU A 66 25.78 7.90 17.30
C GLU A 66 26.75 8.09 16.12
N GLN A 67 26.22 8.39 14.92
CA GLN A 67 27.05 8.71 13.76
C GLN A 67 27.89 9.99 13.96
N MET A 68 27.34 11.02 14.60
CA MET A 68 28.09 12.23 14.97
C MET A 68 29.20 11.93 15.96
N ASP A 69 28.92 11.13 16.99
CA ASP A 69 29.89 10.78 18.03
C ASP A 69 31.07 10.00 17.42
N ASP A 70 30.79 9.07 16.51
CA ASP A 70 31.83 8.34 15.78
C ASP A 70 32.62 9.23 14.81
N TYR A 71 31.95 10.19 14.17
CA TYR A 71 32.61 11.18 13.33
C TYR A 71 33.56 12.07 14.14
N TYR A 72 33.14 12.55 15.31
CA TYR A 72 33.97 13.37 16.20
C TYR A 72 35.17 12.60 16.76
N LYS A 73 35.02 11.31 17.08
CA LYS A 73 36.15 10.46 17.49
C LYS A 73 37.21 10.31 16.39
N LYS A 74 36.79 10.21 15.13
CA LYS A 74 37.68 10.02 13.97
C LYS A 74 38.35 11.33 13.52
N VAL A 75 37.67 12.46 13.68
CA VAL A 75 38.17 13.76 13.21
C VAL A 75 38.51 14.65 14.42
N LYS A 76 39.77 14.58 14.88
CA LYS A 76 40.33 15.33 16.03
C LYS A 76 40.10 16.87 16.03
N LYS A 77 39.72 17.48 14.91
CA LYS A 77 39.46 18.92 14.75
C LYS A 77 38.08 19.24 14.16
N ALA A 78 37.14 18.31 14.21
CA ALA A 78 35.78 18.59 13.75
C ALA A 78 35.15 19.65 14.67
N LYS A 79 35.08 20.90 14.19
CA LYS A 79 34.26 21.97 14.79
C LYS A 79 32.84 21.44 14.98
N ALA A 80 32.09 22.02 15.92
CA ALA A 80 30.68 21.73 16.17
C ALA A 80 29.83 21.98 14.91
N LYS A 81 29.88 21.03 13.98
CA LYS A 81 29.09 20.98 12.75
C LYS A 81 27.82 20.21 13.06
N THR A 82 26.69 20.70 12.60
CA THR A 82 25.44 19.94 12.65
C THR A 82 25.51 18.74 11.71
N TYR A 83 24.69 17.72 11.97
CA TYR A 83 24.65 16.50 11.15
C TYR A 83 24.50 16.82 9.65
N GLU A 84 23.66 17.79 9.27
CA GLU A 84 23.50 18.17 7.86
C GLU A 84 24.79 18.74 7.23
N GLN A 85 25.63 19.42 8.01
CA GLN A 85 26.87 20.06 7.53
C GLN A 85 28.04 19.07 7.38
N THR A 86 27.90 17.85 7.90
CA THR A 86 28.92 16.80 7.78
C THR A 86 28.83 16.03 6.46
N GLY A 87 27.75 16.20 5.70
CA GLY A 87 27.47 15.40 4.50
C GLY A 87 27.17 13.92 4.82
N MET A 88 26.92 13.58 6.09
CA MET A 88 26.54 12.23 6.48
C MET A 88 25.08 11.95 6.11
N TYR A 89 24.83 10.73 5.62
CA TYR A 89 23.51 10.30 5.20
C TYR A 89 22.97 9.21 6.12
N VAL A 90 21.68 9.34 6.46
CA VAL A 90 20.96 8.25 7.13
C VAL A 90 20.90 7.07 6.17
N SER A 91 21.27 5.88 6.66
CA SER A 91 21.26 4.65 5.88
C SER A 91 19.87 4.35 5.32
N TRP A 92 19.83 3.72 4.15
CA TRP A 92 18.58 3.35 3.47
C TRP A 92 17.64 2.54 4.38
N ASN A 93 18.19 1.55 5.09
CA ASN A 93 17.44 0.69 6.00
C ASN A 93 16.76 1.48 7.14
N MET A 94 17.43 2.49 7.68
CA MET A 94 16.87 3.31 8.76
C MET A 94 15.76 4.25 8.26
N ARG A 95 15.91 4.78 7.03
CA ARG A 95 14.84 5.55 6.37
C ARG A 95 13.61 4.70 6.14
N LEU A 96 13.76 3.51 5.56
CA LEU A 96 12.64 2.59 5.35
C LEU A 96 11.94 2.24 6.66
N ARG A 97 12.69 1.90 7.72
CA ARG A 97 12.10 1.61 9.04
C ARG A 97 11.35 2.79 9.66
N THR A 98 11.73 4.02 9.33
CA THR A 98 11.05 5.21 9.84
C THR A 98 9.80 5.55 9.02
N PHE A 99 9.84 5.38 7.70
CA PHE A 99 8.77 5.81 6.79
C PHE A 99 7.77 4.72 6.41
N TRP A 100 8.10 3.43 6.54
CA TRP A 100 7.17 2.33 6.26
C TRP A 100 5.82 2.44 7.00
N PRO A 101 5.74 2.89 8.29
CA PRO A 101 4.47 2.95 8.99
C PRO A 101 3.51 3.95 8.33
N ILE A 102 4.04 5.06 7.82
CA ILE A 102 3.25 6.07 7.11
C ILE A 102 2.66 5.47 5.83
N PHE A 103 3.49 4.80 5.04
CA PHE A 103 3.05 4.17 3.80
C PHE A 103 1.95 3.12 4.06
N VAL A 104 2.18 2.22 5.01
CA VAL A 104 1.22 1.16 5.34
C VAL A 104 -0.06 1.74 5.94
N SER A 105 0.04 2.77 6.77
CA SER A 105 -1.12 3.47 7.32
C SER A 105 -2.00 4.08 6.23
N ILE A 106 -1.41 4.84 5.31
CA ILE A 106 -2.13 5.46 4.19
C ILE A 106 -2.78 4.40 3.31
N ALA A 107 -2.02 3.35 2.95
CA ALA A 107 -2.55 2.26 2.13
C ALA A 107 -3.74 1.56 2.83
N SER A 108 -3.61 1.24 4.12
CA SER A 108 -4.67 0.59 4.91
C SER A 108 -5.93 1.46 5.00
N ILE A 109 -5.77 2.77 5.22
CA ILE A 109 -6.90 3.70 5.28
C ILE A 109 -7.58 3.81 3.91
N MET A 110 -6.82 3.92 2.81
CA MET A 110 -7.41 3.96 1.47
C MET A 110 -8.23 2.71 1.18
N VAL A 111 -7.68 1.53 1.45
CA VAL A 111 -8.41 0.26 1.28
C VAL A 111 -9.65 0.24 2.18
N GLY A 112 -9.52 0.64 3.45
CA GLY A 112 -10.65 0.70 4.38
C GLY A 112 -11.79 1.61 3.89
N VAL A 113 -11.46 2.78 3.33
CA VAL A 113 -12.45 3.70 2.73
C VAL A 113 -13.15 3.05 1.52
N VAL A 114 -12.40 2.36 0.66
CA VAL A 114 -12.99 1.63 -0.49
C VAL A 114 -13.97 0.57 0.00
N PHE A 115 -13.68 -0.14 1.08
CA PHE A 115 -14.60 -1.12 1.67
C PHE A 115 -15.84 -0.48 2.33
N CYS A 116 -15.71 0.73 2.88
CA CYS A 116 -16.84 1.46 3.46
C CYS A 116 -17.80 2.03 2.39
N VAL A 117 -17.25 2.49 1.26
CA VAL A 117 -18.02 3.14 0.17
C VAL A 117 -18.50 2.11 -0.87
N GLY A 118 -17.68 1.11 -1.16
CA GLY A 118 -17.97 0.07 -2.15
C GLY A 118 -19.03 -0.91 -1.63
N SER A 119 -20.14 -1.01 -2.36
CA SER A 119 -21.21 -1.99 -2.10
C SER A 119 -20.94 -3.37 -2.68
N THR A 120 -19.82 -3.56 -3.40
CA THR A 120 -19.59 -4.74 -4.24
C THR A 120 -18.10 -5.05 -4.33
N ILE A 121 -17.71 -6.27 -3.93
CA ILE A 121 -16.40 -6.84 -4.25
C ILE A 121 -16.56 -7.54 -5.59
N SER A 122 -16.01 -6.95 -6.65
CA SER A 122 -15.95 -7.59 -7.96
C SER A 122 -14.65 -8.38 -8.04
N THR A 123 -14.74 -9.70 -8.06
CA THR A 123 -13.62 -10.59 -8.37
C THR A 123 -13.63 -10.92 -9.87
N LEU A 124 -12.45 -10.87 -10.49
CA LEU A 124 -12.20 -11.27 -11.88
C LEU A 124 -12.44 -12.77 -12.07
#